data_AF-A0AAV0WDC8-F1
#
_entry.id   AF-A0AAV0WDC8-F1
#
_cell.length_a   1.000
_cell.length_b   1.000
_cell.length_c   1.000
_cell.angle_alpha   90.00
_cell.angle_beta   90.00
_cell.angle_gamma   90.00
#
_symmetry.space_group_name_H-M   'P 1'
#
loop_
_entity.id
_entity.type
_entity.pdbx_description
1 polymer ?
#
loop_
_entity_poly.entity_id
_entity_poly.type
_entity_poly.pdbx_seq_one_letter_code
_entity_poly.pdbx_strand_id
1 'polypeptide(L)' 'MSEPYTMTYCVACRQKTSWSGQPTLKQTRNLKAGLRGVCVRCNKTKFTFVTTVYYCNKRQNPSSASNAK' A
#
# COMPACT_ATOMS: atom_id res chain seq x y z
N MET A 1 -0.03 -8.88 -17.70
CA MET A 1 -0.58 -9.66 -16.56
C MET A 1 -0.69 -8.72 -15.37
N SER A 2 -1.89 -8.32 -14.97
CA SER A 2 -2.10 -7.36 -13.89
C SER A 2 -1.94 -8.05 -12.54
N GLU A 3 -0.79 -7.84 -11.89
CA GLU A 3 -0.43 -8.49 -10.62
C GLU A 3 -1.41 -8.19 -9.46
N PRO A 4 -1.57 -9.14 -8.52
CA PRO A 4 -2.73 -9.32 -7.65
C PRO A 4 -2.67 -8.46 -6.38
N TYR A 5 -2.58 -7.14 -6.50
CA TYR A 5 -2.60 -6.26 -5.32
C TYR A 5 -4.01 -6.09 -4.70
N THR A 6 -5.02 -6.76 -5.24
CA THR A 6 -6.44 -6.57 -4.93
C THR A 6 -7.02 -7.62 -3.97
N MET A 7 -6.33 -7.92 -2.87
CA MET A 7 -7.00 -8.41 -1.66
C MET A 7 -6.11 -8.26 -0.42
N THR A 8 -6.22 -7.12 0.28
CA THR A 8 -5.42 -6.85 1.48
C THR A 8 -6.21 -7.17 2.75
N TYR A 9 -5.94 -8.34 3.31
CA TYR A 9 -6.46 -8.76 4.61
C TYR A 9 -6.15 -7.71 5.69
N CYS A 10 -7.18 -7.27 6.43
CA CYS A 10 -6.99 -6.35 7.54
C CYS A 10 -6.86 -7.15 8.84
N VAL A 11 -5.70 -7.07 9.50
CA VAL A 11 -5.43 -7.77 10.78
C VAL A 11 -6.43 -7.37 11.87
N ALA A 12 -6.87 -6.12 11.87
CA ALA A 12 -7.74 -5.61 12.94
C ALA A 12 -9.18 -6.12 12.86
N CYS A 13 -9.74 -6.27 11.66
CA CYS A 13 -11.09 -6.83 11.48
C CYS A 13 -11.10 -8.27 10.97
N ARG A 14 -9.93 -8.86 10.70
CA ARG A 14 -9.74 -10.22 10.16
C ARG A 14 -10.56 -10.51 8.90
N GLN A 15 -10.74 -9.50 8.06
CA GLN A 15 -11.52 -9.59 6.82
C GLN A 15 -10.67 -9.20 5.62
N LYS A 16 -10.94 -9.84 4.49
CA LYS A 16 -10.43 -9.40 3.18
C LYS A 16 -11.12 -8.09 2.81
N THR A 17 -10.34 -7.06 2.52
CA THR A 17 -10.87 -5.70 2.35
C THR A 17 -9.91 -4.84 1.53
N SER A 18 -10.43 -3.77 0.94
CA SER A 18 -9.64 -2.81 0.19
C SER A 18 -9.06 -1.71 1.09
N TRP A 19 -8.32 -0.79 0.48
CA TRP A 19 -7.84 0.42 1.14
C TRP A 19 -8.90 1.52 1.04
N SER A 20 -9.02 2.33 2.08
CA SER A 20 -9.68 3.63 2.00
C SER A 20 -8.65 4.64 1.53
N GLY A 21 -8.84 5.18 0.33
CA GLY A 21 -7.89 6.06 -0.35
C GLY A 21 -6.63 5.35 -0.86
N GLN A 22 -5.66 6.15 -1.29
CA GLN A 22 -4.41 5.65 -1.86
C GLN A 22 -3.42 5.28 -0.74
N PRO A 23 -2.94 4.02 -0.67
CA PRO A 23 -1.97 3.64 0.34
C PRO A 23 -0.62 4.31 0.08
N THR A 24 0.05 4.72 1.15
CA THR A 24 1.37 5.34 1.09
C THR A 24 2.45 4.28 1.13
N LEU A 25 3.44 4.41 0.25
CA LEU A 25 4.62 3.57 0.24
C LEU A 25 5.58 3.99 1.36
N LYS A 26 5.94 3.08 2.27
CA LYS A 26 6.78 3.37 3.44
C LYS A 26 7.78 2.25 3.72
N GLN A 27 9.01 2.62 4.06
CA GLN A 27 10.01 1.69 4.61
C GLN A 27 9.86 1.65 6.13
N THR A 28 9.79 0.43 6.68
CA THR A 28 9.73 0.20 8.13
C THR A 28 11.11 0.36 8.77
N ARG A 29 11.15 0.47 10.11
CA ARG A 29 12.42 0.54 10.87
C ARG A 29 13.34 -0.65 10.62
N ASN A 30 12.77 -1.82 10.32
CA ASN A 30 13.52 -3.04 9.99
C ASN A 30 13.91 -3.12 8.51
N LEU A 31 13.99 -1.98 7.82
CA LEU A 31 14.32 -1.84 6.39
C LEU A 31 13.37 -2.58 5.42
N LYS A 32 12.28 -3.19 5.89
CA LYS A 32 11.27 -3.82 5.03
C LYS A 32 10.37 -2.78 4.39
N ALA A 33 10.22 -2.84 3.08
CA ALA A 33 9.31 -2.00 2.31
C ALA A 33 7.86 -2.48 2.41
N GLY A 34 6.91 -1.55 2.45
CA GLY A 34 5.49 -1.87 2.46
C GLY A 34 4.59 -0.71 2.07
N LEU A 35 3.32 -1.03 1.88
CA LEU A 35 2.20 -0.11 1.72
C LEU A 35 1.50 0.05 3.07
N ARG A 36 1.28 1.30 3.47
CA ARG A 36 0.52 1.68 4.67
C ARG A 36 -0.70 2.47 4.24
N GLY A 37 -1.86 2.12 4.77
CA GLY A 37 -3.11 2.80 4.45
C GLY A 37 -4.23 2.41 5.40
N VAL A 38 -5.42 2.93 5.15
CA VAL A 38 -6.59 2.73 6.01
C VAL A 38 -7.46 1.60 5.46
N CYS A 39 -8.02 0.76 6.34
CA CYS A 39 -8.99 -0.26 5.97
C CYS A 39 -10.36 0.38 5.71
N VAL A 40 -11.00 0.11 4.57
CA VAL A 40 -12.34 0.66 4.27
C VAL A 40 -13.45 0.16 5.21
N ARG A 41 -13.27 -1.02 5.85
CA ARG A 41 -14.30 -1.59 6.75
C ARG A 41 -14.23 -1.08 8.18
N CYS A 42 -13.05 -1.14 8.79
CA CYS A 42 -12.88 -0.83 10.21
C CYS A 42 -12.19 0.52 10.46
N ASN A 43 -11.86 1.25 9.40
CA ASN A 43 -11.17 2.54 9.43
C ASN A 43 -9.83 2.54 10.21
N LYS A 44 -9.25 1.35 10.46
CA LYS A 44 -7.95 1.21 11.11
C LYS A 44 -6.83 1.13 10.09
N THR A 45 -5.65 1.61 10.48
CA THR A 45 -4.45 1.50 9.65
C THR A 45 -4.04 0.03 9.51
N LYS A 46 -3.84 -0.44 8.27
CA LYS A 46 -3.25 -1.74 7.97
C LYS A 46 -1.95 -1.57 7.17
N PHE A 47 -1.11 -2.61 7.16
CA PHE A 47 0.20 -2.60 6.50
C PHE A 47 0.35 -3.86 5.63
N THR A 48 1.03 -3.73 4.49
CA THR A 48 1.28 -4.84 3.56
C THR A 48 2.69 -4.74 3.01
N PHE A 49 3.49 -5.78 3.16
CA PHE A 49 4.87 -5.79 2.64
C PHE A 49 4.87 -5.88 1.11
N VAL A 50 5.82 -5.19 0.49
CA VAL A 50 6.07 -5.25 -0.96
C VAL A 50 7.54 -5.61 -1.20
N THR A 51 7.85 -6.09 -2.40
CA THR A 51 9.24 -6.36 -2.78
C THR A 51 10.04 -5.06 -2.83
N THR A 52 11.33 -5.14 -2.52
CA THR A 52 12.24 -3.98 -2.60
C THR A 52 12.31 -3.42 -4.03
N VAL A 53 12.25 -4.29 -5.05
CA VAL A 53 12.21 -3.88 -6.47
C VAL A 53 10.99 -3.00 -6.76
N TYR A 54 9.79 -3.42 -6.33
CA TYR A 54 8.57 -2.62 -6.48
C TYR A 54 8.69 -1.27 -5.76
N TYR A 55 9.22 -1.29 -4.53
CA TYR A 55 9.43 -0.09 -3.74
C TYR A 55 10.36 0.91 -4.44
N CYS A 56 11.50 0.44 -4.96
CA CYS A 56 12.45 1.28 -5.70
C CYS A 56 11.84 1.83 -6.98
N ASN A 57 11.14 1.01 -7.77
CA ASN A 57 10.49 1.44 -9.02
C ASN A 57 9.43 2.53 -8.77
N LYS A 58 8.57 2.35 -7.76
CA LYS A 58 7.55 3.34 -7.37
C LYS A 58 8.13 4.60 -6.72
N ARG A 59 9.30 4.54 -6.07
CA ARG A 59 10.01 5.73 -5.59
C ARG A 59 10.73 6.50 -6.68
N GLN A 60 11.31 5.79 -7.65
CA GLN A 60 12.02 6.39 -8.78
C GLN A 60 11.08 7.03 -9.80
N ASN A 61 9.81 6.60 -9.83
CA ASN A 61 8.72 7.26 -10.56
C ASN A 61 7.77 8.02 -9.60
N PRO A 62 8.13 9.21 -9.09
CA PRO A 62 7.13 10.14 -8.57
C PRO A 62 6.19 10.66 -9.68
N SER A 63 6.59 10.49 -10.95
CA SER A 63 5.91 11.00 -12.15
C SER A 63 4.86 10.03 -12.71
N SER A 64 3.78 9.85 -11.97
CA SER A 64 2.41 9.91 -12.54
C SER A 64 1.43 10.53 -11.54
N ALA A 65 1.94 11.36 -10.63
CA ALA A 65 1.19 12.49 -10.07
C ALA A 65 1.46 13.72 -10.96
N SER A 66 1.26 13.58 -12.28
CA SER A 66 1.23 14.72 -13.18
C SER A 66 -0.22 15.16 -13.34
N ASN A 67 -0.52 16.28 -12.69
CA ASN A 67 -1.52 17.28 -13.05
C ASN A 67 -2.98 17.08 -12.57
N ALA A 68 -3.29 17.74 -11.45
CA ALA A 68 -4.62 18.27 -11.18
C ALA A 68 -4.46 19.62 -10.45
N LYS A 69 -4.19 20.68 -11.21
CA LYS A 69 -4.61 22.03 -10.86
C LYS A 69 -4.95 22.80 -12.13
#